data_AF-A0A8G1R6B8-F1
#
_entry.id   AF-A0A8G1R6B8-F1
#
_cell.length_a   1.000
_cell.length_b   1.000
_cell.length_c   1.000
_cell.angle_alpha   90.00
_cell.angle_beta   90.00
_cell.angle_gamma   90.00
#
_symmetry.space_group_name_H-M   'P 1'
#
loop_
_entity.id
_entity.type
_entity.pdbx_description
1 polymer ?
#
loop_
_entity_poly.entity_id
_entity_poly.type
_entity_poly.pdbx_seq_one_letter_code
_entity_poly.pdbx_strand_id
1 'polypeptide(L)'
;MQYPNMHVATAQSSAADLPVAPAPAVKTTIQPTKRIYPRSFFYQRGKYWTNEQVHALNCVSEKNVTPIDLLGKSFPTDEKILKSFAKLNEDFITPSKQEILDYHYKPHESPIRKNDILTIFLTLSWIHDLDKDCDYVPPTIDSTLSILGLRMDIFRANFIIDKYSIPYNLAKLNMKGVLLCDGGIFCPDDKWRQCPLVVLLDTYALSKRQARNNLFSCLLLPMAVKYEQGQKRDPYVSFCITANLSKYRVTRAEAPHTYFEDLRQGRRMEDKLVMKGTREYDLLKVEDRDEFLKVYWGICSFLVKSREEGM
;
A
#
# COMPACT_ATOMS: atom_id res chain seq x y z
N MET A 1 -52.37 85.21 -12.41
CA MET A 1 -53.35 84.92 -11.35
C MET A 1 -52.68 84.07 -10.30
N GLN A 2 -52.69 84.57 -9.05
CA GLN A 2 -52.72 83.88 -7.76
C GLN A 2 -51.74 82.72 -7.47
N TYR A 3 -50.77 83.03 -6.60
CA TYR A 3 -50.15 82.15 -5.59
C TYR A 3 -51.20 81.67 -4.56
N PRO A 4 -51.00 80.55 -3.83
CA PRO A 4 -50.11 80.49 -2.63
C PRO A 4 -49.24 79.20 -2.60
N ASN A 5 -47.97 79.16 -2.14
CA ASN A 5 -47.32 79.55 -0.88
C ASN A 5 -47.78 78.80 0.38
N MET A 6 -46.76 78.38 1.16
CA MET A 6 -46.74 77.81 2.52
C MET A 6 -46.78 76.26 2.61
N HIS A 7 -45.94 75.56 3.38
CA HIS A 7 -44.99 75.97 4.42
C HIS A 7 -43.83 74.96 4.58
N VAL A 8 -42.76 75.52 5.14
CA VAL A 8 -41.44 75.00 5.52
C VAL A 8 -41.50 73.95 6.63
N ALA A 9 -40.61 72.96 6.59
CA ALA A 9 -39.95 72.47 7.81
C ALA A 9 -38.49 72.08 7.51
N THR A 10 -37.60 72.84 8.13
CA THR A 10 -36.16 72.73 8.24
C THR A 10 -35.68 71.45 8.91
N ALA A 11 -34.56 70.89 8.45
CA ALA A 11 -33.49 70.40 9.30
C ALA A 11 -32.18 70.30 8.50
N GLN A 12 -31.24 71.22 8.75
CA GLN A 12 -29.83 70.96 8.52
C GLN A 12 -29.29 70.16 9.72
N SER A 13 -28.48 69.13 9.48
CA SER A 13 -27.13 69.02 10.05
C SER A 13 -26.55 67.61 9.96
N SER A 14 -25.34 67.58 9.39
CA SER A 14 -24.16 66.73 9.60
C SER A 14 -24.26 65.32 10.18
N ALA A 15 -23.65 64.39 9.43
CA ALA A 15 -22.85 63.24 9.86
C ALA A 15 -22.71 62.36 8.61
N ALA A 16 -21.65 61.66 8.28
CA ALA A 16 -20.31 61.50 8.82
C ALA A 16 -19.60 60.67 7.73
N ASP A 17 -18.28 60.82 7.61
CA ASP A 17 -17.44 59.92 6.85
C ASP A 17 -17.74 58.47 7.26
N LEU A 18 -18.29 57.68 6.32
CA LEU A 18 -18.32 56.23 6.44
C LEU A 18 -17.25 55.66 5.50
N PRO A 19 -16.30 54.87 6.03
CA PRO A 19 -15.27 54.26 5.21
C PRO A 19 -15.93 53.24 4.27
N VAL A 20 -15.61 53.37 2.98
CA VAL A 20 -15.89 52.35 1.97
C VAL A 20 -15.17 51.07 2.40
N ALA A 21 -15.92 50.12 2.96
CA ALA A 21 -15.39 48.78 3.19
C ALA A 21 -15.08 48.15 1.82
N PRO A 22 -13.83 47.74 1.54
CA PRO A 22 -13.57 46.97 0.35
C PRO A 22 -14.32 45.64 0.48
N ALA A 23 -15.06 45.27 -0.56
CA ALA A 23 -15.69 43.97 -0.69
C ALA A 23 -14.67 42.88 -0.31
N PRO A 24 -15.09 41.80 0.39
CA PRO A 24 -14.17 40.75 0.77
C PRO A 24 -13.52 40.24 -0.51
N ALA A 25 -12.18 40.37 -0.58
CA ALA A 25 -11.40 39.80 -1.64
C ALA A 25 -11.80 38.32 -1.74
N VAL A 26 -12.51 37.99 -2.82
CA VAL A 26 -12.59 36.61 -3.28
C VAL A 26 -11.14 36.18 -3.35
N LYS A 27 -10.72 35.35 -2.39
CA LYS A 27 -9.49 34.59 -2.51
C LYS A 27 -9.72 33.68 -3.71
N THR A 28 -9.52 34.21 -4.92
CA THR A 28 -9.08 33.43 -6.05
C THR A 28 -7.87 32.71 -5.53
N THR A 29 -8.08 31.45 -5.19
CA THR A 29 -7.03 30.53 -4.77
C THR A 29 -6.08 30.55 -5.95
N ILE A 30 -4.98 31.27 -5.80
CA ILE A 30 -3.93 31.32 -6.81
C ILE A 30 -3.46 29.88 -6.92
N GLN A 31 -3.91 29.18 -7.96
CA GLN A 31 -3.42 27.86 -8.29
C GLN A 31 -1.92 28.00 -8.54
N PRO A 32 -1.07 27.14 -7.97
CA PRO A 32 0.36 27.24 -8.20
C PRO A 32 0.67 27.11 -9.68
N THR A 33 1.29 28.15 -10.23
CA THR A 33 1.50 28.39 -11.68
C THR A 33 2.58 27.52 -12.32
N LYS A 34 3.20 26.58 -11.58
CA LYS A 34 4.21 25.69 -12.16
C LYS A 34 3.88 24.25 -11.83
N ARG A 35 3.23 23.60 -12.79
CA ARG A 35 3.12 22.15 -12.83
C ARG A 35 4.52 21.55 -12.83
N ILE A 36 4.85 20.74 -11.83
CA ILE A 36 6.22 20.19 -11.69
C ILE A 36 6.36 18.85 -12.44
N TYR A 37 5.25 18.12 -12.65
CA TYR A 37 5.26 16.78 -13.25
C TYR A 37 4.26 16.64 -14.42
N PRO A 38 4.62 15.92 -15.50
CA PRO A 38 3.67 15.61 -16.58
C PRO A 38 2.49 14.78 -16.06
N ARG A 39 1.29 14.94 -16.64
CA ARG A 39 0.06 14.20 -16.22
C ARG A 39 0.24 12.68 -16.18
N SER A 40 1.09 12.14 -17.05
CA SER A 40 1.32 10.71 -17.26
C SER A 40 2.44 10.12 -16.40
N PHE A 41 3.01 10.89 -15.48
CA PHE A 41 4.24 10.55 -14.77
C PHE A 41 4.09 9.41 -13.76
N PHE A 42 2.90 9.20 -13.22
CA PHE A 42 2.69 8.24 -12.15
C PHE A 42 2.18 6.90 -12.71
N TYR A 43 2.72 5.80 -12.17
CA TYR A 43 2.32 4.40 -12.39
C TYR A 43 2.66 3.72 -13.73
N GLN A 44 3.13 4.45 -14.75
CA GLN A 44 3.62 3.83 -15.98
C GLN A 44 5.14 3.60 -15.91
N ARG A 45 5.54 2.32 -15.89
CA ARG A 45 6.94 1.87 -15.92
C ARG A 45 7.81 2.42 -14.78
N GLY A 46 7.34 2.29 -13.53
CA GLY A 46 8.10 2.66 -12.31
C GLY A 46 9.58 2.30 -12.37
N LYS A 47 9.90 1.09 -12.82
CA LYS A 47 11.28 0.60 -13.04
C LYS A 47 12.24 1.56 -13.75
N TYR A 48 11.75 2.46 -14.62
CA TYR A 48 12.59 3.40 -15.38
C TYR A 48 12.62 4.83 -14.83
N TRP A 49 11.99 5.09 -13.69
CA TRP A 49 12.01 6.44 -13.11
C TRP A 49 13.42 6.93 -12.79
N THR A 50 13.67 8.22 -13.07
CA THR A 50 14.89 8.91 -12.65
C THR A 50 14.87 9.20 -11.15
N ASN A 51 16.01 9.58 -10.57
CA ASN A 51 16.06 9.91 -9.16
C ASN A 51 15.26 11.19 -8.86
N GLU A 52 15.30 12.18 -9.75
CA GLU A 52 14.48 13.40 -9.64
C GLU A 52 13.00 13.04 -9.58
N GLN A 53 12.58 12.05 -10.38
CA GLN A 53 11.20 11.59 -10.40
C GLN A 53 10.76 10.83 -9.15
N VAL A 54 11.69 10.19 -8.45
CA VAL A 54 11.42 9.57 -7.15
C VAL A 54 11.41 10.62 -6.05
N HIS A 55 12.36 11.56 -6.07
CA HIS A 55 12.44 12.66 -5.09
C HIS A 55 11.19 13.57 -5.13
N ALA A 56 10.61 13.71 -6.31
CA ALA A 56 9.34 14.39 -6.55
C ALA A 56 8.17 13.93 -5.68
N LEU A 57 8.18 12.66 -5.26
CA LEU A 57 7.11 12.06 -4.46
C LEU A 57 7.11 12.51 -3.00
N ASN A 58 8.08 13.37 -2.60
CA ASN A 58 8.23 13.88 -1.25
C ASN A 58 8.12 12.76 -0.20
N CYS A 59 8.94 11.71 -0.39
CA CYS A 59 8.88 10.52 0.45
C CYS A 59 9.81 10.64 1.67
N VAL A 60 9.32 10.19 2.82
CA VAL A 60 10.14 9.86 3.98
C VAL A 60 10.06 8.37 4.20
N SER A 61 11.22 7.71 4.34
CA SER A 61 11.30 6.26 4.52
C SER A 61 11.96 5.91 5.84
N GLU A 62 11.23 5.15 6.66
CA GLU A 62 11.73 4.48 7.86
C GLU A 62 12.01 3.02 7.53
N LYS A 63 13.15 2.50 7.99
CA LYS A 63 13.59 1.13 7.71
C LYS A 63 13.71 0.34 9.00
N ASN A 64 13.54 -0.98 8.89
CA ASN A 64 13.66 -1.93 9.99
C ASN A 64 12.70 -1.63 11.15
N VAL A 65 11.49 -1.15 10.82
CA VAL A 65 10.45 -0.94 11.84
C VAL A 65 9.96 -2.29 12.38
N THR A 66 9.52 -2.31 13.63
CA THR A 66 8.96 -3.52 14.24
C THR A 66 7.57 -3.84 13.66
N PRO A 67 7.09 -5.09 13.76
CA PRO A 67 5.72 -5.45 13.37
C PRO A 67 4.65 -4.57 14.04
N ILE A 68 4.85 -4.20 15.31
CA ILE A 68 3.93 -3.36 16.09
C ILE A 68 3.92 -1.93 15.52
N ASP A 69 5.09 -1.35 15.24
CA ASP A 69 5.19 0.00 14.66
C ASP A 69 4.63 0.06 13.24
N LEU A 70 4.77 -1.03 12.48
CA LEU A 70 4.24 -1.15 11.12
C LEU A 70 2.71 -1.18 11.11
N LEU A 71 2.10 -1.97 11.99
CA LEU A 71 0.67 -2.30 11.94
C LEU A 71 -0.18 -1.47 12.93
N GLY A 72 0.44 -0.90 13.96
CA GLY A 72 -0.23 -0.15 15.02
C GLY A 72 -1.38 -0.94 15.64
N LYS A 73 -2.58 -0.35 15.65
CA LYS A 73 -3.81 -0.97 16.20
C LYS A 73 -4.28 -2.23 15.47
N SER A 74 -3.71 -2.51 14.30
CA SER A 74 -4.02 -3.74 13.54
C SER A 74 -3.07 -4.89 13.85
N PHE A 75 -2.07 -4.67 14.72
CA PHE A 75 -1.27 -5.75 15.24
C PHE A 75 -2.17 -6.71 16.05
N PRO A 76 -2.13 -8.03 15.79
CA PRO A 76 -2.99 -8.99 16.47
C PRO A 76 -2.59 -9.13 17.94
N THR A 77 -3.46 -8.69 18.86
CA THR A 77 -3.27 -8.80 20.31
C THR A 77 -4.33 -9.66 21.00
N ASP A 78 -5.40 -10.05 20.30
CA ASP A 78 -6.50 -10.85 20.84
C ASP A 78 -6.12 -12.33 20.95
N GLU A 79 -6.24 -12.90 22.15
CA GLU A 79 -5.93 -14.32 22.42
C GLU A 79 -6.70 -15.32 21.56
N LYS A 80 -7.95 -15.05 21.18
CA LYS A 80 -8.72 -15.95 20.30
C LYS A 80 -8.15 -15.94 18.89
N ILE A 81 -7.73 -14.77 18.42
CA ILE A 81 -7.04 -14.59 17.13
C ILE A 81 -5.65 -15.26 17.18
N LEU A 82 -4.94 -15.14 18.30
CA LEU A 82 -3.66 -15.80 18.51
C LEU A 82 -3.79 -17.33 18.60
N LYS A 83 -4.92 -17.85 19.09
CA LYS A 83 -5.21 -19.30 19.12
C LYS A 83 -5.48 -19.89 17.74
N SER A 84 -6.21 -19.20 16.86
CA SER A 84 -6.38 -19.65 15.46
C SER A 84 -5.08 -19.55 14.66
N PHE A 85 -4.20 -18.64 15.05
CA PHE A 85 -2.83 -18.49 14.55
C PHE A 85 -1.86 -19.56 15.08
N ALA A 86 -2.08 -20.13 16.26
CA ALA A 86 -1.09 -20.96 16.96
C ALA A 86 -0.68 -22.22 16.18
N LYS A 87 -1.64 -22.99 15.64
CA LYS A 87 -1.33 -24.20 14.86
C LYS A 87 -0.56 -23.86 13.58
N LEU A 88 -1.02 -22.85 12.82
CA LEU A 88 -0.35 -22.42 11.60
C LEU A 88 1.06 -21.90 11.89
N ASN A 89 1.24 -21.16 12.98
CA ASN A 89 2.56 -20.68 13.38
C ASN A 89 3.48 -21.83 13.77
N GLU A 90 3.00 -22.78 14.58
CA GLU A 90 3.74 -24.00 14.92
C GLU A 90 4.16 -24.76 13.67
N ASP A 91 3.23 -25.04 12.75
CA ASP A 91 3.51 -25.68 11.47
C ASP A 91 4.53 -24.87 10.65
N PHE A 92 4.47 -23.54 10.70
CA PHE A 92 5.35 -22.68 9.93
C PHE A 92 6.77 -22.59 10.49
N ILE A 93 6.94 -22.55 11.81
CA ILE A 93 8.24 -22.37 12.46
C ILE A 93 8.96 -23.69 12.75
N THR A 94 8.22 -24.80 12.89
CA THR A 94 8.76 -26.12 13.29
C THR A 94 9.89 -26.60 12.37
N PRO A 95 9.74 -26.59 11.03
CA PRO A 95 10.81 -27.07 10.15
C PRO A 95 12.08 -26.25 10.31
N SER A 96 13.23 -26.85 10.57
CA SER A 96 14.51 -26.14 10.55
C SER A 96 14.93 -25.76 9.13
N LYS A 97 15.89 -24.84 9.01
CA LYS A 97 16.51 -24.50 7.73
C LYS A 97 17.00 -25.76 7.00
N GLN A 98 17.71 -26.63 7.70
CA GLN A 98 18.34 -27.80 7.09
C GLN A 98 17.30 -28.79 6.58
N GLU A 99 16.23 -29.03 7.35
CA GLU A 99 15.15 -29.94 6.90
C GLU A 99 14.41 -29.38 5.68
N ILE A 100 14.25 -28.06 5.56
CA ILE A 100 13.68 -27.43 4.37
C ILE A 100 14.60 -27.66 3.17
N LEU A 101 15.90 -27.36 3.31
CA LEU A 101 16.86 -27.48 2.22
C LEU A 101 17.04 -28.93 1.76
N ASP A 102 17.07 -29.88 2.69
CA ASP A 102 17.23 -31.31 2.39
C ASP A 102 15.96 -31.96 1.83
N TYR A 103 14.80 -31.28 1.91
CA TYR A 103 13.52 -31.85 1.53
C TYR A 103 13.51 -32.33 0.07
N HIS A 104 14.11 -31.57 -0.84
CA HIS A 104 14.18 -31.93 -2.26
C HIS A 104 14.95 -33.25 -2.50
N TYR A 105 16.01 -33.49 -1.73
CA TYR A 105 16.87 -34.66 -1.87
C TYR A 105 16.37 -35.88 -1.10
N LYS A 106 15.71 -35.68 0.05
CA LYS A 106 15.27 -36.76 0.96
C LYS A 106 13.82 -36.60 1.43
N PRO A 107 12.84 -36.53 0.51
CA PRO A 107 11.45 -36.23 0.87
C PRO A 107 10.78 -37.32 1.72
N HIS A 108 11.24 -38.57 1.61
CA HIS A 108 10.67 -39.71 2.35
C HIS A 108 11.14 -39.78 3.81
N GLU A 109 12.30 -39.20 4.12
CA GLU A 109 12.89 -39.20 5.46
C GLU A 109 12.51 -37.93 6.26
N SER A 110 11.99 -36.90 5.59
CA SER A 110 11.73 -35.60 6.21
C SER A 110 10.49 -35.60 7.11
N PRO A 111 10.61 -35.13 8.37
CA PRO A 111 9.45 -34.97 9.26
C PRO A 111 8.47 -33.89 8.76
N ILE A 112 8.93 -32.97 7.89
CA ILE A 112 8.09 -31.92 7.27
C ILE A 112 6.99 -32.53 6.39
N ARG A 113 7.14 -33.76 5.90
CA ARG A 113 6.16 -34.39 4.99
C ARG A 113 4.72 -34.42 5.54
N LYS A 114 4.56 -34.43 6.86
CA LYS A 114 3.23 -34.43 7.52
C LYS A 114 2.65 -33.03 7.75
N ASN A 115 3.36 -31.98 7.35
CA ASN A 115 3.00 -30.61 7.60
C ASN A 115 1.93 -30.11 6.62
N ASP A 116 0.88 -29.45 7.12
CA ASP A 116 -0.28 -28.99 6.33
C ASP A 116 0.06 -27.86 5.32
N ILE A 117 1.23 -27.23 5.46
CA ILE A 117 1.76 -26.19 4.57
C ILE A 117 3.07 -26.62 3.90
N LEU A 118 3.33 -27.93 3.79
CA LEU A 118 4.51 -28.53 3.16
C LEU A 118 4.92 -27.88 1.82
N THR A 119 3.93 -27.52 0.99
CA THR A 119 4.19 -26.91 -0.33
C THR A 119 5.03 -25.64 -0.23
N ILE A 120 4.92 -24.85 0.85
CA ILE A 120 5.78 -23.68 1.06
C ILE A 120 7.24 -24.12 1.20
N PHE A 121 7.51 -25.13 2.03
CA PHE A 121 8.87 -25.61 2.27
C PHE A 121 9.47 -26.28 1.05
N LEU A 122 8.67 -27.06 0.31
CA LEU A 122 9.09 -27.59 -0.99
C LEU A 122 9.47 -26.46 -1.95
N THR A 123 8.68 -25.38 -1.97
CA THR A 123 8.94 -24.21 -2.82
C THR A 123 10.23 -23.50 -2.42
N LEU A 124 10.45 -23.27 -1.12
CA LEU A 124 11.68 -22.65 -0.61
C LEU A 124 12.93 -23.50 -0.87
N SER A 125 12.82 -24.83 -0.74
CA SER A 125 13.86 -25.79 -1.09
C SER A 125 14.21 -25.69 -2.57
N TRP A 126 13.19 -25.70 -3.45
CA TRP A 126 13.37 -25.62 -4.89
C TRP A 126 14.01 -24.30 -5.34
N ILE A 127 13.59 -23.16 -4.78
CA ILE A 127 14.18 -21.84 -5.05
C ILE A 127 15.66 -21.82 -4.69
N HIS A 128 16.03 -22.40 -3.55
CA HIS A 128 17.42 -22.44 -3.09
C HIS A 128 18.32 -23.28 -4.00
N ASP A 129 17.80 -24.39 -4.53
CA ASP A 129 18.51 -25.21 -5.51
C ASP A 129 18.62 -24.50 -6.86
N LEU A 130 17.52 -23.92 -7.37
CA LEU A 130 17.53 -23.17 -8.64
C LEU A 130 18.46 -21.95 -8.61
N ASP A 131 18.52 -21.20 -7.50
CA ASP A 131 19.40 -20.03 -7.39
C ASP A 131 20.89 -20.40 -7.53
N LYS A 132 21.26 -21.64 -7.21
CA LYS A 132 22.64 -22.12 -7.37
C LYS A 132 22.98 -22.53 -8.80
N ASP A 133 21.99 -23.06 -9.52
CA ASP A 133 22.22 -23.86 -10.72
C ASP A 133 21.56 -23.30 -12.00
N CYS A 134 20.71 -22.27 -11.90
CA CYS A 134 19.91 -21.77 -13.01
C CYS A 134 19.97 -20.24 -13.18
N ASP A 135 19.86 -19.79 -14.44
CA ASP A 135 19.79 -18.36 -14.78
C ASP A 135 18.45 -17.69 -14.42
N TYR A 136 17.43 -18.47 -14.04
CA TYR A 136 16.09 -17.98 -13.75
C TYR A 136 15.41 -18.78 -12.62
N VAL A 137 14.93 -18.03 -11.62
CA VAL A 137 14.07 -18.55 -10.55
C VAL A 137 12.67 -17.92 -10.71
N PRO A 138 11.61 -18.72 -10.89
CA PRO A 138 10.25 -18.21 -10.97
C PRO A 138 9.83 -17.50 -9.68
N PRO A 139 8.99 -16.45 -9.76
CA PRO A 139 8.43 -15.81 -8.57
C PRO A 139 7.48 -16.78 -7.88
N THR A 140 7.61 -16.91 -6.56
CA THR A 140 6.76 -17.82 -5.76
C THR A 140 6.04 -17.10 -4.62
N ILE A 141 6.19 -15.78 -4.56
CA ILE A 141 5.60 -14.92 -3.53
C ILE A 141 4.09 -15.13 -3.43
N ASP A 142 3.40 -15.18 -4.56
CA ASP A 142 1.96 -15.41 -4.66
C ASP A 142 1.56 -16.78 -4.09
N SER A 143 2.29 -17.84 -4.42
CA SER A 143 2.04 -19.21 -3.99
C SER A 143 2.26 -19.37 -2.49
N THR A 144 3.39 -18.87 -1.97
CA THR A 144 3.70 -18.87 -0.53
C THR A 144 2.62 -18.17 0.26
N LEU A 145 2.26 -16.95 -0.14
CA LEU A 145 1.25 -16.14 0.54
C LEU A 145 -0.15 -16.74 0.43
N SER A 146 -0.48 -17.38 -0.70
CA SER A 146 -1.75 -18.08 -0.90
C SER A 146 -1.89 -19.29 0.03
N ILE A 147 -0.84 -20.11 0.16
CA ILE A 147 -0.88 -21.28 1.05
C ILE A 147 -1.04 -20.83 2.51
N LEU A 148 -0.29 -19.81 2.94
CA LEU A 148 -0.45 -19.24 4.28
C LEU A 148 -1.87 -18.69 4.47
N GLY A 149 -2.35 -17.87 3.53
CA GLY A 149 -3.66 -17.24 3.59
C GLY A 149 -4.80 -18.26 3.70
N LEU A 150 -4.81 -19.31 2.88
CA LEU A 150 -5.86 -20.35 2.89
C LEU A 150 -6.03 -21.07 4.23
N ARG A 151 -5.01 -21.03 5.10
CA ARG A 151 -5.03 -21.65 6.44
C ARG A 151 -5.47 -20.70 7.54
N MET A 152 -5.70 -19.43 7.22
CA MET A 152 -6.21 -18.44 8.17
C MET A 152 -7.72 -18.31 7.97
N ASP A 153 -8.50 -18.53 9.03
CA ASP A 153 -9.97 -18.44 8.96
C ASP A 153 -10.46 -17.06 8.47
N ILE A 154 -9.70 -16.01 8.81
CA ILE A 154 -9.96 -14.64 8.35
C ILE A 154 -9.85 -14.47 6.82
N PHE A 155 -9.12 -15.34 6.12
CA PHE A 155 -8.97 -15.33 4.64
C PHE A 155 -9.75 -16.40 3.92
N ARG A 156 -10.02 -17.54 4.58
CA ARG A 156 -10.51 -18.76 3.92
C ARG A 156 -11.73 -18.55 3.01
N ALA A 157 -12.61 -17.61 3.34
CA ALA A 157 -13.81 -17.30 2.54
C ALA A 157 -13.74 -15.97 1.78
N ASN A 158 -12.73 -15.12 2.03
CA ASN A 158 -12.85 -13.68 1.85
C ASN A 158 -11.64 -13.03 1.16
N PHE A 159 -10.78 -13.80 0.50
CA PHE A 159 -9.50 -13.28 0.00
C PHE A 159 -9.05 -13.95 -1.25
N ILE A 160 -8.59 -13.11 -2.18
CA ILE A 160 -8.16 -13.53 -3.50
C ILE A 160 -6.73 -13.00 -3.66
N ILE A 161 -5.78 -13.91 -3.84
CA ILE A 161 -4.48 -13.60 -4.43
C ILE A 161 -4.58 -13.99 -5.90
N ASP A 162 -4.45 -13.02 -6.78
CA ASP A 162 -4.60 -13.28 -8.22
C ASP A 162 -3.88 -12.22 -9.07
N LYS A 163 -3.53 -12.63 -10.29
CA LYS A 163 -2.98 -11.89 -11.45
C LYS A 163 -1.53 -11.42 -11.31
N TYR A 164 -0.65 -11.80 -12.23
CA TYR A 164 0.68 -11.21 -12.43
C TYR A 164 0.68 -9.78 -13.02
N SER A 165 -0.43 -9.04 -12.89
CA SER A 165 -0.54 -7.62 -13.22
C SER A 165 -1.90 -7.05 -12.79
N ILE A 166 -1.93 -5.77 -12.44
CA ILE A 166 -3.16 -5.10 -11.95
C ILE A 166 -3.54 -3.98 -12.93
N PRO A 167 -4.64 -4.13 -13.69
CA PRO A 167 -5.15 -3.04 -14.52
C PRO A 167 -5.77 -1.94 -13.65
N TYR A 168 -5.63 -0.69 -14.06
CA TYR A 168 -6.23 0.44 -13.37
C TYR A 168 -6.76 1.51 -14.32
N ASN A 169 -7.81 2.19 -13.88
CA ASN A 169 -8.36 3.38 -14.50
C ASN A 169 -8.73 4.40 -13.41
N LEU A 170 -7.93 5.44 -13.31
CA LEU A 170 -7.99 6.50 -12.30
C LEU A 170 -8.36 7.82 -13.01
N ALA A 171 -9.65 8.01 -13.25
CA ALA A 171 -10.17 9.11 -14.05
C ALA A 171 -9.92 10.49 -13.40
N LYS A 172 -10.07 10.63 -12.07
CA LYS A 172 -9.77 11.88 -11.36
C LYS A 172 -8.32 12.29 -11.52
N LEU A 173 -7.42 11.31 -11.53
CA LEU A 173 -5.99 11.53 -11.75
C LEU A 173 -5.60 11.55 -13.24
N ASN A 174 -6.54 11.31 -14.15
CA ASN A 174 -6.33 11.19 -15.59
C ASN A 174 -5.26 10.14 -15.95
N MET A 175 -5.36 8.93 -15.39
CA MET A 175 -4.42 7.84 -15.61
C MET A 175 -5.12 6.52 -15.87
N LYS A 176 -4.59 5.74 -16.81
CA LYS A 176 -4.99 4.35 -17.03
C LYS A 176 -3.78 3.52 -17.43
N GLY A 177 -3.84 2.23 -17.16
CA GLY A 177 -2.75 1.33 -17.52
C GLY A 177 -2.80 0.02 -16.76
N VAL A 178 -1.63 -0.60 -16.66
CA VAL A 178 -1.42 -1.87 -15.97
C VAL A 178 -0.18 -1.73 -15.12
N LEU A 179 -0.30 -2.02 -13.84
CA LEU A 179 0.83 -2.19 -12.94
C LEU A 179 1.39 -3.61 -13.15
N LEU A 180 2.66 -3.69 -13.53
CA LEU A 180 3.39 -4.96 -13.64
C LEU A 180 3.91 -5.33 -12.24
N CYS A 181 3.41 -6.43 -11.69
CA CYS A 181 3.69 -6.93 -10.35
C CYS A 181 3.29 -8.41 -10.26
N ASP A 182 3.61 -9.09 -9.17
CA ASP A 182 3.35 -10.53 -8.99
C ASP A 182 1.97 -10.80 -8.38
N GLY A 183 1.11 -9.78 -8.47
CA GLY A 183 -0.26 -9.78 -8.03
C GLY A 183 -0.51 -8.94 -6.81
N GLY A 184 -1.62 -9.26 -6.16
CA GLY A 184 -2.14 -8.44 -5.09
C GLY A 184 -3.12 -9.21 -4.25
N ILE A 185 -3.38 -8.60 -3.11
CA ILE A 185 -4.39 -9.01 -2.16
C ILE A 185 -5.53 -8.02 -2.27
N PHE A 186 -6.71 -8.55 -2.56
CA PHE A 186 -7.92 -7.78 -2.80
C PHE A 186 -8.92 -7.99 -1.68
N CYS A 187 -9.75 -6.98 -1.43
CA CYS A 187 -10.94 -7.15 -0.59
C CYS A 187 -11.91 -8.12 -1.28
N PRO A 188 -12.67 -8.93 -0.53
CA PRO A 188 -13.62 -9.91 -1.12
C PRO A 188 -14.72 -9.25 -1.96
N ASP A 189 -15.13 -8.04 -1.58
CA ASP A 189 -16.15 -7.28 -2.28
C ASP A 189 -15.63 -6.68 -3.60
N ASP A 190 -14.32 -6.73 -3.85
CA ASP A 190 -13.68 -6.32 -5.10
C ASP A 190 -13.68 -7.44 -6.15
N LYS A 191 -14.89 -7.83 -6.59
CA LYS A 191 -15.11 -8.86 -7.62
C LYS A 191 -14.35 -8.59 -8.92
N TRP A 192 -14.10 -7.31 -9.22
CA TRP A 192 -13.47 -6.86 -10.45
C TRP A 192 -11.95 -6.71 -10.35
N ARG A 193 -11.38 -6.87 -9.14
CA ARG A 193 -9.94 -6.78 -8.84
C ARG A 193 -9.35 -5.44 -9.22
N GLN A 194 -10.06 -4.37 -8.91
CA GLN A 194 -9.68 -3.00 -9.23
C GLN A 194 -9.04 -2.28 -8.03
N CYS A 195 -9.13 -2.85 -6.83
CA CYS A 195 -8.81 -2.25 -5.55
C CYS A 195 -7.91 -3.16 -4.71
N PRO A 196 -6.66 -3.41 -5.16
CA PRO A 196 -5.70 -4.09 -4.30
C PRO A 196 -5.44 -3.26 -3.05
N LEU A 197 -5.33 -3.89 -1.88
CA LEU A 197 -4.78 -3.23 -0.71
C LEU A 197 -3.28 -3.50 -0.58
N VAL A 198 -2.89 -4.75 -0.85
CA VAL A 198 -1.50 -5.20 -0.85
C VAL A 198 -1.11 -5.53 -2.27
N VAL A 199 0.06 -5.08 -2.69
CA VAL A 199 0.65 -5.47 -3.97
C VAL A 199 1.87 -6.36 -3.70
N LEU A 200 1.97 -7.45 -4.44
CA LEU A 200 3.06 -8.42 -4.38
C LEU A 200 4.10 -8.05 -5.43
N LEU A 201 5.38 -8.04 -5.06
CA LEU A 201 6.46 -7.68 -5.97
C LEU A 201 7.69 -8.57 -5.75
N ASP A 202 7.96 -9.44 -6.70
CA ASP A 202 9.22 -10.14 -6.81
C ASP A 202 10.31 -9.17 -7.33
N THR A 203 11.47 -9.25 -6.70
CA THR A 203 12.60 -8.37 -6.95
C THR A 203 13.87 -9.13 -7.33
N TYR A 204 13.82 -10.46 -7.45
CA TYR A 204 14.97 -11.31 -7.78
C TYR A 204 15.65 -10.88 -9.08
N ALA A 205 14.86 -10.75 -10.16
CA ALA A 205 15.36 -10.36 -11.49
C ALA A 205 15.53 -8.83 -11.67
N LEU A 206 15.42 -8.04 -10.60
CA LEU A 206 15.45 -6.58 -10.67
C LEU A 206 16.74 -6.01 -10.05
N SER A 207 17.32 -5.01 -10.71
CA SER A 207 18.36 -4.20 -10.07
C SER A 207 17.79 -3.46 -8.86
N LYS A 208 18.66 -3.11 -7.88
CA LYS A 208 18.26 -2.34 -6.68
C LYS A 208 17.43 -1.08 -7.01
N ARG A 209 17.78 -0.38 -8.09
CA ARG A 209 17.06 0.81 -8.56
C ARG A 209 15.68 0.46 -9.10
N GLN A 210 15.58 -0.58 -9.93
CA GLN A 210 14.30 -1.02 -10.50
C GLN A 210 13.35 -1.52 -9.41
N ALA A 211 13.85 -2.33 -8.47
CA ALA A 211 13.09 -2.81 -7.33
C ALA A 211 12.55 -1.65 -6.48
N ARG A 212 13.42 -0.67 -6.13
CA ARG A 212 13.00 0.54 -5.41
C ARG A 212 11.91 1.30 -6.15
N ASN A 213 12.08 1.54 -7.45
CA ASN A 213 11.13 2.35 -8.19
C ASN A 213 9.79 1.63 -8.42
N ASN A 214 9.81 0.31 -8.61
CA ASN A 214 8.59 -0.51 -8.66
C ASN A 214 7.86 -0.48 -7.32
N LEU A 215 8.57 -0.56 -6.19
CA LEU A 215 7.98 -0.47 -4.86
C LEU A 215 7.12 0.80 -4.70
N PHE A 216 7.59 1.96 -5.15
CA PHE A 216 6.78 3.19 -5.15
C PHE A 216 5.47 3.03 -5.93
N SER A 217 5.54 2.46 -7.13
CA SER A 217 4.34 2.24 -7.96
C SER A 217 3.36 1.25 -7.29
N CYS A 218 3.88 0.18 -6.68
CA CYS A 218 3.12 -0.83 -5.97
C CYS A 218 2.42 -0.28 -4.70
N LEU A 219 3.04 0.66 -4.00
CA LEU A 219 2.44 1.30 -2.82
C LEU A 219 1.44 2.38 -3.21
N LEU A 220 1.80 3.21 -4.18
CA LEU A 220 0.99 4.36 -4.55
C LEU A 220 -0.35 3.94 -5.22
N LEU A 221 -0.38 2.83 -5.99
CA LEU A 221 -1.58 2.44 -6.73
C LEU A 221 -2.80 2.15 -5.82
N PRO A 222 -2.70 1.26 -4.79
CA PRO A 222 -3.79 1.05 -3.84
C PRO A 222 -4.36 2.33 -3.23
N MET A 223 -3.50 3.28 -2.85
CA MET A 223 -3.94 4.55 -2.25
C MET A 223 -4.63 5.44 -3.28
N ALA A 224 -4.10 5.50 -4.50
CA ALA A 224 -4.69 6.25 -5.59
C ALA A 224 -6.08 5.70 -6.00
N VAL A 225 -6.27 4.38 -5.98
CA VAL A 225 -7.58 3.75 -6.20
C VAL A 225 -8.59 4.18 -5.14
N LYS A 226 -8.21 4.18 -3.85
CA LYS A 226 -9.09 4.64 -2.76
C LYS A 226 -9.47 6.12 -2.92
N TYR A 227 -8.51 6.96 -3.30
CA TYR A 227 -8.76 8.36 -3.63
C TYR A 227 -9.73 8.50 -4.81
N GLU A 228 -9.54 7.70 -5.87
CA GLU A 228 -10.41 7.68 -7.06
C GLU A 228 -11.86 7.39 -6.68
N GLN A 229 -12.09 6.45 -5.77
CA GLN A 229 -13.42 6.08 -5.27
C GLN A 229 -14.08 7.16 -4.41
N GLY A 230 -13.36 8.24 -4.07
CA GLY A 230 -13.92 9.37 -3.32
C GLY A 230 -14.09 9.11 -1.83
N GLN A 231 -13.52 8.03 -1.31
CA GLN A 231 -13.45 7.79 0.13
C GLN A 231 -12.57 8.86 0.77
N LYS A 232 -13.14 9.70 1.63
CA LYS A 232 -12.36 10.64 2.47
C LYS A 232 -11.78 9.85 3.65
N ARG A 233 -10.66 9.16 3.41
CA ARG A 233 -9.88 8.50 4.46
C ARG A 233 -8.62 9.32 4.72
N ASP A 234 -8.34 9.55 5.99
CA ASP A 234 -7.11 10.20 6.41
C ASP A 234 -6.42 9.35 7.49
N PRO A 235 -5.26 8.72 7.19
CA PRO A 235 -4.57 8.66 5.90
C PRO A 235 -5.06 7.55 4.97
N TYR A 236 -4.79 7.66 3.66
CA TYR A 236 -4.83 6.50 2.77
C TYR A 236 -3.66 5.58 3.08
N VAL A 237 -3.92 4.28 3.19
CA VAL A 237 -2.92 3.27 3.55
C VAL A 237 -2.85 2.18 2.47
N SER A 238 -1.63 1.75 2.19
CA SER A 238 -1.29 0.63 1.30
C SER A 238 -0.18 -0.22 1.88
N PHE A 239 -0.08 -1.46 1.38
CA PHE A 239 1.02 -2.35 1.68
C PHE A 239 1.65 -2.89 0.39
N CYS A 240 2.93 -3.20 0.45
CA CYS A 240 3.60 -3.99 -0.57
C CYS A 240 4.45 -5.06 0.12
N ILE A 241 4.31 -6.30 -0.32
CA ILE A 241 5.18 -7.40 0.10
C ILE A 241 6.14 -7.63 -1.05
N THR A 242 7.42 -7.43 -0.79
CA THR A 242 8.48 -7.71 -1.75
C THR A 242 9.16 -9.02 -1.42
N ALA A 243 9.42 -9.86 -2.41
CA ALA A 243 10.23 -11.07 -2.26
C ALA A 243 11.50 -11.01 -3.11
N ASN A 244 12.55 -11.65 -2.63
CA ASN A 244 13.75 -11.98 -3.38
C ASN A 244 14.18 -13.38 -2.90
N LEU A 245 13.85 -14.41 -3.69
CA LEU A 245 14.03 -15.80 -3.27
C LEU A 245 13.27 -16.08 -1.94
N SER A 246 13.97 -16.58 -0.92
CA SER A 246 13.42 -16.84 0.41
C SER A 246 13.23 -15.57 1.27
N LYS A 247 13.64 -14.41 0.79
CA LYS A 247 13.69 -13.17 1.59
C LYS A 247 12.51 -12.26 1.30
N TYR A 248 11.75 -11.95 2.34
CA TYR A 248 10.52 -11.17 2.26
C TYR A 248 10.66 -9.87 3.03
N ARG A 249 10.09 -8.79 2.52
CA ARG A 249 9.95 -7.52 3.25
C ARG A 249 8.55 -6.99 3.06
N VAL A 250 7.97 -6.47 4.14
CA VAL A 250 6.70 -5.76 4.09
C VAL A 250 6.96 -4.27 4.20
N THR A 251 6.37 -3.51 3.30
CA THR A 251 6.39 -2.04 3.35
C THR A 251 4.96 -1.54 3.46
N ARG A 252 4.69 -0.71 4.47
CA ARG A 252 3.47 0.07 4.59
C ARG A 252 3.73 1.47 4.07
N ALA A 253 2.80 2.02 3.31
CA ALA A 253 2.83 3.45 2.98
C ALA A 253 1.52 4.12 3.38
N GLU A 254 1.66 5.37 3.80
CA GLU A 254 0.53 6.23 4.14
C GLU A 254 0.73 7.63 3.56
N ALA A 255 -0.37 8.22 3.09
CA ALA A 255 -0.42 9.58 2.58
C ALA A 255 -1.82 10.19 2.80
N PRO A 256 -1.92 11.47 3.16
CA PRO A 256 -3.20 12.14 3.40
C PRO A 256 -3.95 12.42 2.09
N HIS A 257 -5.20 12.87 2.20
CA HIS A 257 -6.00 13.25 1.04
C HIS A 257 -5.40 14.39 0.22
N THR A 258 -4.84 15.39 0.90
CA THR A 258 -4.15 16.54 0.31
C THR A 258 -2.99 16.14 -0.58
N TYR A 259 -2.26 15.06 -0.24
CA TYR A 259 -1.22 14.49 -1.09
C TYR A 259 -1.78 14.13 -2.48
N PHE A 260 -2.91 13.41 -2.54
CA PHE A 260 -3.50 13.02 -3.83
C PHE A 260 -4.18 14.18 -4.56
N GLU A 261 -4.65 15.22 -3.86
CA GLU A 261 -5.08 16.47 -4.50
C GLU A 261 -3.92 17.21 -5.17
N ASP A 262 -2.76 17.30 -4.52
CA ASP A 262 -1.56 17.87 -5.12
C ASP A 262 -1.11 17.06 -6.33
N LEU A 263 -1.13 15.73 -6.20
CA LEU A 263 -0.84 14.80 -7.29
C LEU A 263 -1.77 15.04 -8.48
N ARG A 264 -3.08 15.10 -8.23
CA ARG A 264 -4.13 15.34 -9.25
C ARG A 264 -3.89 16.65 -10.00
N GLN A 265 -3.54 17.70 -9.26
CA GLN A 265 -3.37 19.03 -9.81
C GLN A 265 -1.97 19.24 -10.40
N GLY A 266 -1.04 18.30 -10.21
CA GLY A 266 0.34 18.39 -10.67
C GLY A 266 1.16 19.43 -9.91
N ARG A 267 0.76 19.72 -8.67
CA ARG A 267 1.43 20.67 -7.77
C ARG A 267 2.64 20.02 -7.11
N ARG A 268 3.44 20.83 -6.42
CA ARG A 268 4.45 20.30 -5.50
C ARG A 268 3.73 19.63 -4.34
N MET A 269 4.20 18.44 -3.97
CA MET A 269 3.69 17.74 -2.79
C MET A 269 4.25 18.42 -1.54
N GLU A 270 3.38 19.05 -0.75
CA GLU A 270 3.78 19.58 0.56
C GLU A 270 3.76 18.47 1.61
N ASP A 271 2.69 17.68 1.58
CA ASP A 271 2.57 16.48 2.40
C ASP A 271 3.51 15.37 1.95
N LYS A 272 3.86 14.52 2.92
CA LYS A 272 4.82 13.44 2.72
C LYS A 272 4.13 12.13 2.41
N LEU A 273 4.74 11.37 1.52
CA LEU A 273 4.51 9.93 1.44
C LEU A 273 5.37 9.24 2.51
N VAL A 274 4.75 8.76 3.57
CA VAL A 274 5.45 8.08 4.66
C VAL A 274 5.50 6.60 4.36
N MET A 275 6.72 6.06 4.24
CA MET A 275 6.98 4.64 3.98
C MET A 275 7.66 4.02 5.18
N LYS A 276 7.10 2.94 5.70
CA LYS A 276 7.65 2.16 6.82
C LYS A 276 7.92 0.75 6.32
N GLY A 277 9.19 0.36 6.27
CA GLY A 277 9.61 -0.96 5.82
C GLY A 277 10.11 -1.81 6.98
N THR A 278 9.65 -3.06 7.07
CA THR A 278 10.24 -4.03 7.99
C THR A 278 11.70 -4.31 7.62
N ARG A 279 12.40 -4.99 8.51
CA ARG A 279 13.62 -5.70 8.11
C ARG A 279 13.27 -6.78 7.07
N GLU A 280 14.30 -7.34 6.46
CA GLU A 280 14.16 -8.52 5.61
C GLU A 280 13.98 -9.77 6.48
N TYR A 281 12.99 -10.58 6.16
CA TYR A 281 12.69 -11.87 6.78
C TYR A 281 13.10 -12.98 5.83
N ASP A 282 14.10 -13.76 6.18
CA ASP A 282 14.49 -14.95 5.43
C ASP A 282 13.63 -16.14 5.91
N LEU A 283 12.69 -16.60 5.07
CA LEU A 283 11.76 -17.68 5.43
C LEU A 283 12.43 -19.04 5.62
N LEU A 284 13.75 -19.15 5.39
CA LEU A 284 14.53 -20.31 5.82
C LEU A 284 14.86 -20.30 7.32
N LYS A 285 14.72 -19.15 8.00
CA LYS A 285 15.02 -19.00 9.44
C LYS A 285 13.76 -19.09 10.27
N VAL A 286 13.86 -19.71 11.45
CA VAL A 286 12.72 -19.95 12.35
C VAL A 286 12.18 -18.61 12.87
N GLU A 287 13.07 -17.74 13.34
CA GLU A 287 12.73 -16.45 13.96
C GLU A 287 12.09 -15.50 12.96
N ASP A 288 12.59 -15.50 11.72
CA ASP A 288 12.07 -14.66 10.64
C ASP A 288 10.69 -15.12 10.17
N ARG A 289 10.42 -16.43 10.18
CA ARG A 289 9.09 -16.98 9.86
C ARG A 289 8.04 -16.57 10.87
N ASP A 290 8.35 -16.65 12.17
CA ASP A 290 7.46 -16.21 13.24
C ASP A 290 7.10 -14.73 13.09
N GLU A 291 8.10 -13.85 12.95
CA GLU A 291 7.86 -12.42 12.77
C GLU A 291 7.12 -12.11 11.47
N PHE A 292 7.50 -12.75 10.35
CA PHE A 292 6.83 -12.57 9.07
C PHE A 292 5.36 -12.97 9.14
N LEU A 293 5.04 -14.12 9.75
CA LEU A 293 3.66 -14.59 9.84
C LEU A 293 2.80 -13.64 10.69
N LYS A 294 3.34 -13.09 11.78
CA LYS A 294 2.67 -12.05 12.59
C LYS A 294 2.37 -10.80 11.79
N VAL A 295 3.34 -10.33 11.00
CA VAL A 295 3.15 -9.17 10.12
C VAL A 295 2.11 -9.47 9.05
N TYR A 296 2.25 -10.60 8.36
CA TYR A 296 1.35 -11.02 7.29
C TYR A 296 -0.08 -11.07 7.83
N TRP A 297 -0.31 -11.78 8.95
CA TRP A 297 -1.60 -11.85 9.65
C TRP A 297 -2.15 -10.48 10.08
N GLY A 298 -1.28 -9.55 10.49
CA GLY A 298 -1.72 -8.20 10.87
C GLY A 298 -2.20 -7.35 9.69
N ILE A 299 -1.53 -7.40 8.53
CA ILE A 299 -1.99 -6.75 7.27
C ILE A 299 -3.36 -7.29 6.88
N CYS A 300 -3.43 -8.60 6.99
CA CYS A 300 -4.57 -9.45 6.84
C CYS A 300 -5.75 -9.05 7.76
N SER A 301 -5.50 -8.78 9.04
CA SER A 301 -6.53 -8.30 9.97
C SER A 301 -6.93 -6.84 9.69
N PHE A 302 -5.97 -6.01 9.26
CA PHE A 302 -6.23 -4.62 8.83
C PHE A 302 -7.23 -4.58 7.66
N LEU A 303 -7.17 -5.53 6.73
CA LEU A 303 -8.12 -5.66 5.62
C LEU A 303 -9.56 -5.84 6.10
N VAL A 304 -9.77 -6.72 7.07
CA VAL A 304 -11.10 -7.02 7.62
C VAL A 304 -11.64 -5.81 8.39
N LYS A 305 -10.83 -5.18 9.26
CA LYS A 305 -11.25 -3.98 10.01
C LYS A 305 -11.56 -2.79 9.09
N SER A 306 -10.76 -2.62 8.03
CA SER A 306 -10.99 -1.59 7.02
C SER A 306 -12.34 -1.71 6.30
N ARG A 307 -13.00 -2.88 6.38
CA ARG A 307 -14.35 -3.12 5.89
C ARG A 307 -15.41 -2.70 6.92
N GLU A 308 -15.22 -3.08 8.18
CA GLU A 308 -16.15 -2.82 9.28
C GLU A 308 -16.27 -1.33 9.62
N GLU A 309 -15.17 -0.59 9.51
CA GLU A 309 -15.15 0.87 9.73
C GLU A 309 -15.77 1.67 8.57
N GLY A 310 -16.40 0.99 7.60
CA GLY A 310 -16.96 1.59 6.41
C GLY A 310 -15.92 1.71 5.31
N MET A 311 -15.96 0.72 4.41
CA MET A 311 -15.99 1.07 2.99
C MET A 311 -17.10 2.09 2.73
#